data_AF-I3UFU8-F1
#
_entry.id   AF-I3UFU8-F1
#
_cell.length_a   1.000
_cell.length_b   1.000
_cell.length_c   1.000
_cell.angle_alpha   90.00
_cell.angle_beta   90.00
_cell.angle_gamma   90.00
#
_symmetry.space_group_name_H-M   'P 1'
#
loop_
_entity.id
_entity.type
_entity.pdbx_description
1 polymer ?
#
loop_
_entity_poly.entity_id
_entity_poly.type
_entity_poly.pdbx_seq_one_letter_code
_entity_poly.pdbx_strand_id
1 'polypeptide(L)'
;MNDLTSETTFADAPSIIDPGLDPGHPRHASNPTAAALSLLDLHYEAFYDVEPFASQTGHPVPMDTRGWSQILASVLSGINGLARQKGADLADGSDVKGANTWKAIDTPRFNGVIKAGTKALTSDKIESLDVMPHLYLVLWDQTIRDTARCRIWVVRPQHDVLFRGICTNWYDKRTADEISSTNFQLHPPRRNDSNVIRNSCGNLEYPLYFCADVPTAKANVTA
;
A
#
# COMPACT_ATOMS: atom_id res chain seq x y z
N MET A 1 26.94 62.10 8.96
CA MET A 1 27.39 61.44 10.20
C MET A 1 26.30 60.45 10.58
N ASN A 2 26.62 59.16 10.39
CA ASN A 2 25.88 57.92 10.73
C ASN A 2 24.50 57.80 10.06
N ASP A 3 24.31 57.15 8.91
CA ASP A 3 24.65 55.79 8.44
C ASP A 3 24.22 54.67 9.41
N LEU A 4 23.24 53.88 8.97
CA LEU A 4 22.99 52.46 9.26
C LEU A 4 21.69 52.04 8.55
N THR A 5 21.84 51.70 7.27
CA THR A 5 20.95 50.76 6.58
C THR A 5 21.25 49.36 7.13
N SER A 6 20.23 48.57 7.46
CA SER A 6 20.41 47.14 7.71
C SER A 6 19.42 46.35 6.87
N GLU A 7 19.90 45.96 5.70
CA GLU A 7 19.40 44.81 4.96
C GLU A 7 19.61 43.57 5.83
N THR A 8 18.53 42.87 6.18
CA THR A 8 18.64 41.55 6.78
C THR A 8 18.67 40.55 5.63
N THR A 9 19.88 40.15 5.27
CA THR A 9 20.16 39.06 4.34
C THR A 9 19.63 37.75 4.91
N PHE A 10 18.87 37.00 4.10
CA PHE A 10 18.58 35.59 4.36
C PHE A 10 19.89 34.83 4.32
N ALA A 11 20.44 34.53 5.50
CA ALA A 11 21.58 33.64 5.63
C ALA A 11 21.13 32.21 5.27
N ASP A 12 21.89 31.60 4.37
CA ASP A 12 21.86 30.20 4.01
C ASP A 12 21.78 29.31 5.26
N ALA A 13 20.71 28.52 5.36
CA ALA A 13 20.67 27.42 6.30
C ALA A 13 21.65 26.34 5.81
N PRO A 14 22.60 25.87 6.63
CA PRO A 14 23.55 24.85 6.24
C PRO A 14 22.82 23.54 5.95
N SER A 15 23.09 22.95 4.77
CA SER A 15 22.71 21.59 4.46
C SER A 15 23.37 20.65 5.46
N ILE A 16 22.60 20.08 6.38
CA ILE A 16 23.08 18.96 7.17
C ILE A 16 22.98 17.73 6.26
N ILE A 17 24.09 17.47 5.58
CA ILE A 17 24.38 16.21 4.92
C ILE A 17 24.43 15.15 6.01
N ASP A 18 23.52 14.18 5.95
CA ASP A 18 23.58 12.96 6.77
C ASP A 18 24.85 12.17 6.38
N PRO A 19 25.82 11.99 7.28
CA PRO A 19 27.09 11.34 6.97
C PRO A 19 26.98 9.81 6.78
N GLY A 20 25.77 9.23 6.77
CA GLY A 20 25.54 7.80 6.63
C GLY A 20 25.11 7.29 5.24
N LEU A 21 24.97 8.14 4.21
CA LEU A 21 24.45 7.73 2.90
C LEU A 21 25.57 7.42 1.91
N ASP A 22 25.66 6.14 1.52
CA ASP A 22 26.55 5.63 0.47
C ASP A 22 26.35 6.41 -0.85
N PRO A 23 27.38 7.13 -1.35
CA PRO A 23 27.31 7.88 -2.61
C PRO A 23 27.17 6.98 -3.85
N GLY A 24 27.26 5.65 -3.69
CA GLY A 24 27.10 4.64 -4.74
C GLY A 24 25.68 4.12 -4.95
N HIS A 25 24.70 4.49 -4.10
CA HIS A 25 23.32 4.06 -4.35
C HIS A 25 22.73 4.88 -5.50
N PRO A 26 22.27 4.26 -6.60
CA PRO A 26 21.72 5.00 -7.71
C PRO A 26 20.53 5.82 -7.20
N ARG A 27 20.66 7.15 -7.29
CA ARG A 27 19.51 8.03 -7.22
C ARG A 27 18.61 7.60 -8.36
N HIS A 28 17.51 6.93 -8.06
CA HIS A 28 16.47 6.70 -9.04
C HIS A 28 15.82 8.04 -9.36
N ALA A 29 16.51 8.86 -10.15
CA ALA A 29 15.90 9.87 -11.01
C ALA A 29 15.22 9.19 -12.22
N SER A 30 14.63 8.01 -12.01
CA SER A 30 13.76 7.32 -12.94
C SER A 30 12.35 7.80 -12.69
N ASN A 31 11.64 8.23 -13.74
CA ASN A 31 10.23 8.59 -13.69
C ASN A 31 9.43 7.56 -12.86
N PRO A 32 8.96 7.90 -11.64
CA PRO A 32 8.29 6.93 -10.75
C PRO A 32 7.06 6.29 -11.38
N THR A 33 6.36 7.05 -12.23
CA THR A 33 5.20 6.55 -12.99
C THR A 33 5.61 5.48 -14.01
N ALA A 34 6.73 5.69 -14.73
CA ALA A 34 7.23 4.70 -15.67
C ALA A 34 7.68 3.41 -14.95
N ALA A 35 8.36 3.55 -13.81
CA ALA A 35 8.74 2.40 -12.99
C ALA A 35 7.53 1.65 -12.43
N ALA A 36 6.49 2.37 -11.99
CA ALA A 36 5.24 1.77 -11.52
C ALA A 36 4.49 1.02 -12.63
N LEU A 37 4.49 1.55 -13.86
CA LEU A 37 3.94 0.86 -15.03
C LEU A 37 4.69 -0.44 -15.33
N SER A 38 6.03 -0.39 -15.37
CA SER A 38 6.85 -1.60 -15.57
C SER A 38 6.64 -2.64 -14.47
N LEU A 39 6.42 -2.21 -13.22
CA LEU A 39 6.09 -3.13 -12.12
C LEU A 39 4.70 -3.76 -12.28
N LEU A 40 3.71 -3.03 -12.82
CA LEU A 40 2.41 -3.58 -13.14
C LEU A 40 2.50 -4.66 -14.22
N ASP A 41 3.22 -4.39 -15.31
CA ASP A 41 3.46 -5.37 -16.37
C ASP A 41 4.14 -6.63 -15.80
N LEU A 42 5.24 -6.45 -15.06
CA LEU A 42 5.99 -7.57 -14.50
C LEU A 42 5.18 -8.41 -13.50
N HIS A 43 4.38 -7.77 -12.63
CA HIS A 43 3.51 -8.47 -11.69
C HIS A 43 2.40 -9.25 -12.41
N TYR A 44 1.86 -8.71 -13.52
CA TYR A 44 0.87 -9.38 -14.34
C TYR A 44 1.48 -10.58 -15.07
N GLU A 45 2.59 -10.39 -15.78
CA GLU A 45 3.31 -11.45 -16.50
C GLU A 45 3.71 -12.59 -15.55
N ALA A 46 4.35 -12.27 -14.42
CA ALA A 46 4.75 -13.28 -13.44
C ALA A 46 3.58 -14.12 -12.92
N PHE A 47 2.39 -13.52 -12.74
CA PHE A 47 1.19 -14.27 -12.37
C PHE A 47 0.78 -15.25 -13.48
N TYR A 48 0.66 -14.77 -14.72
CA TYR A 48 0.14 -15.57 -15.83
C TYR A 48 1.14 -16.59 -16.38
N ASP A 49 2.44 -16.36 -16.23
CA ASP A 49 3.48 -17.32 -16.62
C ASP A 49 3.46 -18.59 -15.75
N VAL A 50 3.19 -18.44 -14.44
CA VAL A 50 3.17 -19.57 -13.50
C VAL A 50 1.77 -20.19 -13.35
N GLU A 51 0.71 -19.48 -13.74
CA GLU A 51 -0.68 -19.93 -13.58
C GLU A 51 -0.99 -21.29 -14.21
N PRO A 52 -0.53 -21.64 -15.43
CA PRO A 52 -0.78 -22.96 -16.01
C PRO A 52 -0.24 -24.09 -15.14
N PHE A 53 0.95 -23.92 -14.57
CA PHE A 53 1.58 -24.91 -13.69
C PHE A 53 0.86 -25.01 -12.34
N ALA A 54 0.49 -23.87 -11.76
CA ALA A 54 -0.26 -23.83 -10.50
C ALA A 54 -1.63 -24.52 -10.66
N SER A 55 -2.36 -24.19 -11.73
CA SER A 55 -3.65 -24.79 -12.08
C SER A 55 -3.54 -26.30 -12.34
N GLN A 56 -2.54 -26.74 -13.11
CA GLN A 56 -2.32 -28.18 -13.37
C GLN A 56 -2.04 -28.98 -12.09
N THR A 57 -1.39 -28.35 -11.11
CA THR A 57 -1.01 -29.01 -9.84
C THR A 57 -2.00 -28.74 -8.70
N GLY A 58 -3.08 -27.99 -8.94
CA GLY A 58 -4.09 -27.65 -7.92
C GLY A 58 -3.61 -26.67 -6.85
N HIS A 59 -2.54 -25.91 -7.10
CA HIS A 59 -2.02 -24.90 -6.19
C HIS A 59 -2.55 -23.50 -6.55
N PRO A 60 -2.68 -22.59 -5.56
CA PRO A 60 -2.82 -21.18 -5.87
C PRO A 60 -1.55 -20.65 -6.55
N VAL A 61 -1.71 -19.65 -7.42
CA VAL A 61 -0.58 -18.95 -8.04
C VAL A 61 0.28 -18.31 -6.93
N PRO A 62 1.59 -18.61 -6.86
CA PRO A 62 2.45 -18.21 -5.74
C PRO A 62 2.90 -16.74 -5.85
N MET A 63 1.98 -15.80 -5.66
CA MET A 63 2.30 -14.37 -5.66
C MET A 63 2.48 -13.83 -4.24
N ASP A 64 3.71 -13.39 -3.91
CA ASP A 64 3.96 -12.56 -2.72
C ASP A 64 3.44 -11.13 -2.94
N THR A 65 2.12 -10.99 -2.93
CA THR A 65 1.43 -9.71 -3.18
C THR A 65 1.90 -8.63 -2.20
N ARG A 66 2.27 -9.00 -0.97
CA ARG A 66 2.80 -8.06 0.03
C ARG A 66 4.11 -7.46 -0.46
N GLY A 67 5.09 -8.28 -0.83
CA GLY A 67 6.38 -7.81 -1.33
C GLY A 67 6.25 -6.92 -2.56
N TRP A 68 5.43 -7.32 -3.54
CA TRP A 68 5.16 -6.50 -4.73
C TRP A 68 4.56 -5.13 -4.40
N SER A 69 3.57 -5.10 -3.51
CA SER A 69 2.93 -3.86 -3.08
C SER A 69 3.88 -2.94 -2.31
N GLN A 70 4.78 -3.48 -1.49
CA GLN A 70 5.80 -2.70 -0.77
C GLN A 70 6.76 -2.02 -1.74
N ILE A 71 7.26 -2.76 -2.73
CA ILE A 71 8.14 -2.21 -3.78
C ILE A 71 7.42 -1.09 -4.53
N LEU A 72 6.16 -1.29 -4.93
CA LEU A 72 5.40 -0.25 -5.62
C LEU A 72 5.20 1.00 -4.76
N ALA A 73 4.87 0.84 -3.47
CA ALA A 73 4.74 1.95 -2.54
C ALA A 73 6.08 2.71 -2.39
N SER A 74 7.21 2.00 -2.29
CA SER A 74 8.55 2.60 -2.25
C SER A 74 8.89 3.37 -3.53
N VAL A 75 8.59 2.80 -4.71
CA VAL A 75 8.84 3.46 -6.00
C VAL A 75 8.11 4.79 -6.10
N LEU A 76 6.85 4.85 -5.67
CA LEU A 76 6.03 6.05 -5.79
C LEU A 76 6.28 7.09 -4.69
N SER A 77 6.54 6.65 -3.46
CA SER A 77 6.76 7.55 -2.31
C SER A 77 8.22 7.98 -2.14
N GLY A 78 9.16 7.25 -2.72
CA GLY A 78 10.59 7.40 -2.45
C GLY A 78 11.04 6.86 -1.08
N ILE A 79 10.13 6.23 -0.32
CA ILE A 79 10.44 5.68 1.01
C ILE A 79 10.90 4.23 0.86
N ASN A 80 12.14 3.95 1.23
CA ASN A 80 12.72 2.61 1.12
C ASN A 80 12.06 1.61 2.10
N GLY A 81 12.17 0.32 1.79
CA GLY A 81 11.87 -0.75 2.75
C GLY A 81 12.97 -0.94 3.80
N LEU A 82 12.77 -1.89 4.71
CA LEU A 82 13.71 -2.21 5.79
C LEU A 82 14.82 -3.22 5.41
N ALA A 83 14.95 -3.55 4.12
CA ALA A 83 15.81 -4.65 3.65
C ALA A 83 15.52 -5.97 4.39
N ARG A 84 16.51 -6.52 5.12
CA ARG A 84 16.38 -7.78 5.88
C ARG A 84 16.07 -7.59 7.36
N GLN A 85 15.67 -6.39 7.77
CA GLN A 85 15.34 -6.09 9.17
C GLN A 85 13.85 -6.34 9.44
N LYS A 86 13.53 -6.67 10.70
CA LYS A 86 12.14 -6.79 11.15
C LYS A 86 11.59 -5.41 11.47
N GLY A 87 10.33 -5.15 11.12
CA GLY A 87 9.65 -3.91 11.50
C GLY A 87 8.39 -3.66 10.68
N ALA A 88 8.10 -2.37 10.50
CA ALA A 88 7.10 -1.89 9.56
C ALA A 88 7.48 -2.27 8.12
N ASP A 89 6.59 -2.00 7.17
CA ASP A 89 6.85 -2.35 5.78
C ASP A 89 7.81 -1.36 5.12
N LEU A 90 7.72 -0.07 5.48
CA LEU A 90 8.60 1.00 4.99
C LEU A 90 9.44 1.61 6.13
N ALA A 91 10.57 2.23 5.76
CA ALA A 91 11.57 2.75 6.69
C ALA A 91 11.10 3.92 7.56
N ASP A 92 10.08 4.65 7.14
CA ASP A 92 9.46 5.74 7.92
C ASP A 92 8.47 5.22 8.98
N GLY A 93 8.20 3.91 9.01
CA GLY A 93 7.19 3.29 9.88
C GLY A 93 5.85 3.06 9.21
N SER A 94 5.69 3.39 7.93
CA SER A 94 4.47 3.14 7.16
C SER A 94 4.23 1.65 6.89
N ASP A 95 2.95 1.27 6.78
CA ASP A 95 2.51 -0.11 6.55
C ASP A 95 1.87 -0.24 5.16
N VAL A 96 1.98 -1.41 4.53
CA VAL A 96 1.50 -1.66 3.17
C VAL A 96 0.62 -2.90 3.13
N LYS A 97 -0.63 -2.75 2.68
CA LYS A 97 -1.56 -3.86 2.48
C LYS A 97 -1.85 -4.05 1.01
N GLY A 98 -1.35 -5.18 0.48
CA GLY A 98 -1.61 -5.61 -0.89
C GLY A 98 -2.83 -6.53 -0.99
N ALA A 99 -3.61 -6.39 -2.05
CA ALA A 99 -4.63 -7.36 -2.46
C ALA A 99 -4.49 -7.61 -3.96
N ASN A 100 -4.45 -8.87 -4.37
CA ASN A 100 -4.31 -9.27 -5.77
C ASN A 100 -5.53 -10.08 -6.19
N THR A 101 -6.26 -9.60 -7.21
CA THR A 101 -7.51 -10.19 -7.67
C THR A 101 -7.40 -10.94 -9.01
N TRP A 102 -6.20 -11.13 -9.56
CA TRP A 102 -5.97 -11.91 -10.78
C TRP A 102 -6.59 -13.30 -10.63
N LYS A 103 -7.52 -13.65 -11.54
CA LYS A 103 -8.34 -14.89 -11.49
C LYS A 103 -8.95 -15.24 -10.13
N ALA A 104 -9.13 -14.27 -9.22
CA ALA A 104 -9.62 -14.58 -7.89
C ALA A 104 -11.08 -15.06 -7.94
N ILE A 105 -11.43 -16.10 -7.17
CA ILE A 105 -12.83 -16.56 -7.09
C ILE A 105 -13.57 -15.69 -6.07
N ASP A 106 -13.09 -15.64 -4.82
CA ASP A 106 -13.51 -14.65 -3.82
C ASP A 106 -12.76 -13.32 -4.02
N THR A 107 -13.26 -12.23 -3.45
CA THR A 107 -12.58 -10.93 -3.44
C THR A 107 -11.52 -10.91 -2.34
N PRO A 108 -10.22 -10.85 -2.69
CA PRO A 108 -9.13 -10.72 -1.72
C PRO A 108 -9.24 -9.39 -0.97
N ARG A 109 -8.78 -9.39 0.27
CA ARG A 109 -9.01 -8.32 1.24
C ARG A 109 -7.68 -7.68 1.62
N PHE A 110 -7.70 -6.40 1.98
CA PHE A 110 -6.61 -5.85 2.78
C PHE A 110 -6.76 -6.41 4.19
N ASN A 111 -5.93 -7.41 4.51
CA ASN A 111 -5.99 -8.13 5.78
C ASN A 111 -5.08 -7.48 6.83
N GLY A 112 -5.45 -7.62 8.10
CA GLY A 112 -4.62 -7.19 9.24
C GLY A 112 -4.26 -5.72 9.19
N VAL A 113 -5.19 -4.87 8.73
CA VAL A 113 -4.95 -3.43 8.55
C VAL A 113 -4.64 -2.75 9.88
N ILE A 114 -5.26 -3.24 10.96
CA ILE A 114 -5.00 -2.81 12.34
C ILE A 114 -4.70 -4.04 13.21
N LYS A 115 -3.98 -3.84 14.31
CA LYS A 115 -3.46 -4.93 15.17
C LYS A 115 -4.49 -5.37 16.21
N ALA A 116 -4.84 -6.65 16.21
CA ALA A 116 -5.66 -7.27 17.24
C ALA A 116 -5.16 -8.68 17.58
N GLY A 117 -5.33 -9.10 18.84
CA GLY A 117 -4.95 -10.42 19.32
C GLY A 117 -3.44 -10.69 19.34
N THR A 118 -2.60 -9.65 19.43
CA THR A 118 -1.14 -9.77 19.51
C THR A 118 -0.63 -9.47 20.92
N LYS A 119 0.64 -9.82 21.22
CA LYS A 119 1.29 -9.49 22.51
C LYS A 119 1.75 -8.03 22.60
N ALA A 120 1.52 -7.20 21.59
CA ALA A 120 1.94 -5.80 21.60
C ALA A 120 1.10 -4.98 22.59
N LEU A 121 1.72 -4.02 23.27
CA LEU A 121 1.05 -3.16 24.27
C LEU A 121 -0.15 -2.37 23.70
N THR A 122 -0.10 -2.05 22.41
CA THR A 122 -1.13 -1.32 21.67
C THR A 122 -2.07 -2.25 20.87
N SER A 123 -1.95 -3.58 21.04
CA SER A 123 -2.90 -4.53 20.43
C SER A 123 -4.31 -4.26 20.91
N ASP A 124 -5.28 -4.32 19.99
CA ASP A 124 -6.70 -4.11 20.27
C ASP A 124 -7.02 -2.68 20.74
N LYS A 125 -6.15 -1.71 20.44
CA LYS A 125 -6.37 -0.30 20.80
C LYS A 125 -6.09 0.65 19.65
N ILE A 126 -6.78 1.79 19.67
CA ILE A 126 -6.69 2.81 18.61
C ILE A 126 -5.32 3.49 18.57
N GLU A 127 -4.60 3.54 19.69
CA GLU A 127 -3.27 4.16 19.81
C GLU A 127 -2.22 3.43 18.97
N SER A 128 -2.50 2.20 18.53
CA SER A 128 -1.68 1.51 17.52
C SER A 128 -1.55 2.29 16.21
N LEU A 129 -2.52 3.17 15.90
CA LEU A 129 -2.54 4.01 14.71
C LEU A 129 -1.71 5.29 14.85
N ASP A 130 -1.37 5.69 16.08
CA ASP A 130 -0.71 6.98 16.33
C ASP A 130 0.75 6.99 15.88
N VAL A 131 1.34 5.80 15.72
CA VAL A 131 2.74 5.62 15.30
C VAL A 131 2.89 5.24 13.84
N MET A 132 1.79 5.12 13.08
CA MET A 132 1.79 4.75 11.67
C MET A 132 1.59 6.01 10.81
N PRO A 133 2.63 6.52 10.11
CA PRO A 133 2.50 7.75 9.33
C PRO A 133 1.55 7.58 8.15
N HIS A 134 1.77 6.52 7.36
CA HIS A 134 0.93 6.18 6.22
C HIS A 134 0.57 4.70 6.22
N LEU A 135 -0.62 4.43 5.72
CA LEU A 135 -1.09 3.09 5.39
C LEU A 135 -1.40 3.08 3.89
N TYR A 136 -0.61 2.32 3.13
CA TYR A 136 -0.79 2.14 1.69
C TYR A 136 -1.69 0.94 1.44
N LEU A 137 -2.79 1.14 0.72
CA LEU A 137 -3.70 0.09 0.29
C LEU A 137 -3.52 -0.12 -1.22
N VAL A 138 -2.91 -1.25 -1.61
CA VAL A 138 -2.49 -1.51 -2.99
C VAL A 138 -3.32 -2.65 -3.58
N LEU A 139 -4.12 -2.34 -4.59
CA LEU A 139 -4.94 -3.32 -5.29
C LEU A 139 -4.38 -3.60 -6.67
N TRP A 140 -4.14 -4.88 -6.96
CA TRP A 140 -3.86 -5.41 -8.29
C TRP A 140 -5.14 -6.04 -8.83
N ASP A 141 -5.75 -5.41 -9.83
CA ASP A 141 -7.03 -5.85 -10.37
C ASP A 141 -7.24 -5.54 -11.84
N GLN A 142 -8.34 -6.03 -12.40
CA GLN A 142 -8.72 -5.72 -13.77
C GLN A 142 -9.77 -4.61 -13.78
N THR A 143 -9.75 -3.77 -14.81
CA THR A 143 -10.87 -2.86 -15.08
C THR A 143 -12.11 -3.64 -15.55
N ILE A 144 -13.24 -2.96 -15.68
CA ILE A 144 -14.42 -3.52 -16.34
C ILE A 144 -14.19 -3.89 -17.82
N ARG A 145 -13.11 -3.39 -18.42
CA ARG A 145 -12.69 -3.68 -19.80
C ARG A 145 -11.61 -4.77 -19.88
N ASP A 146 -11.36 -5.47 -18.77
CA ASP A 146 -10.36 -6.54 -18.65
C ASP A 146 -8.91 -6.09 -18.89
N THR A 147 -8.62 -4.79 -18.75
CA THR A 147 -7.24 -4.29 -18.72
C THR A 147 -6.63 -4.51 -17.35
N ALA A 148 -5.34 -4.85 -17.29
CA ALA A 148 -4.63 -5.01 -16.03
C ALA A 148 -4.44 -3.63 -15.40
N ARG A 149 -4.67 -3.54 -14.10
CA ARG A 149 -4.65 -2.28 -13.35
C ARG A 149 -4.00 -2.47 -11.99
N CYS A 150 -3.30 -1.43 -11.54
CA CYS A 150 -2.99 -1.26 -10.12
C CYS A 150 -3.58 0.06 -9.62
N ARG A 151 -4.02 0.04 -8.36
CA ARG A 151 -4.61 1.19 -7.65
C ARG A 151 -4.01 1.30 -6.27
N ILE A 152 -3.74 2.53 -5.85
CA ILE A 152 -3.24 2.82 -4.51
C ILE A 152 -4.09 3.89 -3.86
N TRP A 153 -4.49 3.62 -2.63
CA TRP A 153 -5.00 4.62 -1.70
C TRP A 153 -4.00 4.79 -0.55
N VAL A 154 -3.93 6.00 -0.01
CA VAL A 154 -3.07 6.31 1.14
C VAL A 154 -3.93 6.88 2.25
N VAL A 155 -3.92 6.21 3.39
CA VAL A 155 -4.54 6.68 4.63
C VAL A 155 -3.46 7.30 5.50
N ARG A 156 -3.81 8.35 6.25
CA ARG A 156 -2.99 8.91 7.34
C ARG A 156 -3.63 8.55 8.68
N PRO A 157 -3.35 7.37 9.27
CA PRO A 157 -4.10 6.83 10.40
C PRO A 157 -4.13 7.73 11.64
N GLN A 158 -3.11 8.58 11.80
CA GLN A 158 -3.01 9.57 12.87
C GLN A 158 -4.10 10.66 12.80
N HIS A 159 -4.59 10.98 11.60
CA HIS A 159 -5.42 12.16 11.35
C HIS A 159 -6.75 11.85 10.67
N ASP A 160 -6.89 10.65 10.10
CA ASP A 160 -8.09 10.28 9.37
C ASP A 160 -9.24 9.91 10.33
N VAL A 161 -10.12 10.88 10.57
CA VAL A 161 -11.27 10.74 11.47
C VAL A 161 -12.21 9.62 11.02
N LEU A 162 -12.40 9.43 9.70
CA LEU A 162 -13.30 8.39 9.17
C LEU A 162 -12.70 7.01 9.41
N PHE A 163 -11.42 6.82 9.05
CA PHE A 163 -10.71 5.57 9.27
C PHE A 163 -10.68 5.20 10.75
N ARG A 164 -10.33 6.17 11.61
CA ARG A 164 -10.29 5.95 13.06
C ARG A 164 -11.66 5.60 13.62
N GLY A 165 -12.72 6.27 13.16
CA GLY A 165 -14.09 5.95 13.56
C GLY A 165 -14.49 4.50 13.25
N ILE A 166 -14.16 4.00 12.04
CA ILE A 166 -14.42 2.59 11.67
C ILE A 166 -13.57 1.63 12.52
N CYS A 167 -12.29 1.95 12.74
CA CYS A 167 -11.41 1.14 13.57
C CYS A 167 -11.89 1.07 15.03
N THR A 168 -12.28 2.21 15.62
CA THR A 168 -12.84 2.27 16.98
C THR A 168 -14.10 1.42 17.09
N ASN A 169 -15.06 1.60 16.17
CA ASN A 169 -16.28 0.78 16.14
C ASN A 169 -15.98 -0.72 16.07
N TRP A 170 -14.99 -1.12 15.25
CA TRP A 170 -14.58 -2.52 15.18
C TRP A 170 -13.94 -3.05 16.47
N TYR A 171 -13.07 -2.26 17.12
CA TYR A 171 -12.50 -2.62 18.42
C TYR A 171 -13.56 -2.68 19.52
N ASP A 172 -14.53 -1.77 19.53
CA ASP A 172 -15.65 -1.76 20.48
C ASP A 172 -16.49 -3.03 20.33
N LYS A 173 -16.83 -3.40 19.08
CA LYS A 173 -17.55 -4.65 18.79
C LYS A 173 -16.77 -5.91 19.17
N ARG A 174 -15.44 -5.89 19.08
CA ARG A 174 -14.59 -6.98 19.60
C ARG A 174 -14.64 -7.05 21.12
N THR A 175 -14.54 -5.91 21.78
CA THR A 175 -14.59 -5.82 23.25
C THR A 175 -15.94 -6.26 23.80
N ALA A 176 -17.02 -6.03 23.03
CA ALA A 176 -18.38 -6.49 23.34
C ALA A 176 -18.67 -7.94 22.88
N ASP A 177 -17.67 -8.69 22.40
CA ASP A 177 -17.80 -10.06 21.86
C ASP A 177 -18.78 -10.21 20.67
N GLU A 178 -19.16 -9.12 20.00
CA GLU A 178 -19.96 -9.16 18.76
C GLU A 178 -19.13 -9.65 17.55
N ILE A 179 -17.82 -9.41 17.59
CA ILE A 179 -16.85 -9.86 16.57
C ILE A 179 -15.74 -10.64 17.26
N SER A 180 -15.58 -11.92 16.91
CA SER A 180 -14.49 -12.76 17.42
C SER A 180 -13.20 -12.68 16.59
N SER A 181 -13.30 -12.33 15.30
CA SER A 181 -12.16 -12.27 14.38
C SER A 181 -11.13 -11.22 14.79
N THR A 182 -9.87 -11.63 14.95
CA THR A 182 -8.71 -10.74 15.17
C THR A 182 -8.18 -10.12 13.87
N ASN A 183 -8.75 -10.50 12.73
CA ASN A 183 -8.33 -10.00 11.43
C ASN A 183 -9.29 -8.90 10.98
N PHE A 184 -8.91 -7.64 11.19
CA PHE A 184 -9.61 -6.51 10.58
C PHE A 184 -9.37 -6.53 9.07
N GLN A 185 -10.46 -6.52 8.30
CA GLN A 185 -10.42 -6.64 6.85
C GLN A 185 -11.09 -5.46 6.17
N LEU A 186 -10.43 -4.90 5.16
CA LEU A 186 -11.04 -3.98 4.22
C LEU A 186 -11.25 -4.68 2.87
N HIS A 187 -12.41 -4.45 2.27
CA HIS A 187 -12.79 -5.07 1.00
C HIS A 187 -12.60 -4.08 -0.15
N PRO A 188 -11.58 -4.26 -1.01
CA PRO A 188 -11.34 -3.38 -2.14
C PRO A 188 -12.45 -3.49 -3.21
N PRO A 189 -12.63 -2.43 -4.04
CA PRO A 189 -13.59 -2.39 -5.14
C PRO A 189 -13.10 -3.20 -6.37
N ARG A 190 -12.94 -4.52 -6.24
CA ARG A 190 -12.49 -5.42 -7.33
C ARG A 190 -13.33 -5.26 -8.60
N ARG A 191 -12.69 -5.05 -9.75
CA ARG A 191 -13.34 -4.92 -11.08
C ARG A 191 -14.48 -3.89 -11.09
N ASN A 192 -14.32 -2.87 -10.26
CA ASN A 192 -15.24 -1.76 -10.10
C ASN A 192 -14.41 -0.47 -10.09
N ASP A 193 -14.80 0.50 -10.91
CA ASP A 193 -14.10 1.78 -11.07
C ASP A 193 -14.42 2.77 -9.93
N SER A 194 -15.17 2.33 -8.94
CA SER A 194 -15.35 2.98 -7.64
C SER A 194 -14.06 3.03 -6.82
N ASN A 195 -13.97 4.03 -5.94
CA ASN A 195 -12.95 4.16 -4.90
C ASN A 195 -13.47 3.81 -3.49
N VAL A 196 -14.62 3.12 -3.40
CA VAL A 196 -15.23 2.73 -2.13
C VAL A 196 -14.63 1.42 -1.65
N ILE A 197 -13.92 1.49 -0.54
CA ILE A 197 -13.37 0.36 0.21
C ILE A 197 -14.35 0.03 1.34
N ARG A 198 -14.84 -1.22 1.39
CA ARG A 198 -15.93 -1.60 2.31
C ARG A 198 -15.44 -2.30 3.57
N ASN A 199 -16.15 -2.12 4.67
CA ASN A 199 -15.99 -2.87 5.91
C ASN A 199 -17.34 -2.97 6.65
N SER A 200 -17.52 -4.00 7.49
CA SER A 200 -18.77 -4.21 8.23
C SER A 200 -19.09 -3.12 9.28
N CYS A 201 -18.10 -2.30 9.64
CA CYS A 201 -18.22 -1.18 10.58
C CYS A 201 -18.30 0.19 9.87
N GLY A 202 -18.26 0.22 8.53
CA GLY A 202 -18.36 1.42 7.72
C GLY A 202 -17.61 1.31 6.38
N ASN A 203 -17.87 2.22 5.45
CA ASN A 203 -17.15 2.30 4.18
C ASN A 203 -16.21 3.50 4.16
N LEU A 204 -15.14 3.38 3.39
CA LEU A 204 -14.15 4.43 3.15
C LEU A 204 -14.17 4.79 1.68
N GLU A 205 -14.27 6.08 1.38
CA GLU A 205 -14.16 6.59 0.02
C GLU A 205 -13.00 7.58 -0.02
N TYR A 206 -11.94 7.22 -0.73
CA TYR A 206 -10.72 8.00 -0.81
C TYR A 206 -10.36 8.32 -2.26
N PRO A 207 -9.77 9.49 -2.54
CA PRO A 207 -9.13 9.70 -3.83
C PRO A 207 -7.99 8.69 -4.02
N LEU A 208 -7.73 8.33 -5.27
CA LEU A 208 -6.57 7.50 -5.62
C LEU A 208 -5.30 8.32 -5.44
N TYR A 209 -4.33 7.76 -4.73
CA TYR A 209 -2.96 8.26 -4.73
C TYR A 209 -2.27 7.95 -6.07
N PHE A 210 -2.55 6.76 -6.61
CA PHE A 210 -2.03 6.31 -7.89
C PHE A 210 -2.99 5.33 -8.57
N CYS A 211 -3.05 5.38 -9.90
CA CYS A 211 -3.72 4.38 -10.72
C CYS A 211 -2.97 4.26 -12.05
N ALA A 212 -2.71 3.03 -12.46
CA ALA A 212 -2.20 2.71 -13.78
C ALA A 212 -2.98 1.53 -14.35
N ASP A 213 -3.27 1.58 -15.65
CA ASP A 213 -3.76 0.44 -16.39
C ASP A 213 -2.97 0.24 -17.68
N VAL A 214 -2.79 -1.03 -18.04
CA VAL A 214 -2.10 -1.47 -19.24
C VAL A 214 -3.03 -2.39 -20.01
N PRO A 215 -3.23 -2.16 -21.33
CA PRO A 215 -3.98 -3.08 -22.16
C PRO A 215 -3.35 -4.46 -22.06
N THR A 216 -4.12 -5.46 -21.63
CA THR A 216 -3.63 -6.84 -21.67
C THR A 216 -3.47 -7.21 -23.13
N ALA A 217 -2.25 -7.53 -23.57
CA ALA A 217 -2.05 -8.15 -24.86
C ALA A 217 -2.91 -9.43 -24.86
N LYS A 218 -3.87 -9.52 -25.77
CA LYS A 218 -4.59 -10.78 -25.97
C LYS A 218 -3.55 -11.80 -26.42
N ALA A 219 -3.14 -12.69 -25.53
CA ALA A 219 -2.41 -13.89 -25.88
C ALA A 219 -3.35 -14.75 -26.72
N ASN A 220 -3.39 -14.50 -28.03
CA ASN A 220 -3.94 -15.45 -28.99
C ASN A 220 -2.96 -16.61 -29.07
N VAL A 221 -3.08 -17.56 -28.14
CA VAL A 221 -2.54 -18.90 -28.32
C VAL A 221 -3.66 -19.73 -28.92
N THR A 222 -3.76 -19.70 -30.24
CA THR A 222 -4.47 -20.75 -30.99
C THR A 222 -3.59 -21.99 -30.97
N ALA A 223 -4.10 -23.09 -30.42
CA ALA A 223 -3.66 -24.43 -30.82
C ALA A 223 -4.30 -24.78 -32.16
#